data_AF-A0A1Y5YC81-F1
#
_entry.id   AF-A0A1Y5YC81-F1
#
_cell.length_a   1.000
_cell.length_b   1.000
_cell.length_c   1.000
_cell.angle_alpha   90.00
_cell.angle_beta   90.00
_cell.angle_gamma   90.00
#
_symmetry.space_group_name_H-M   'P 1'
#
loop_
_entity.id
_entity.type
_entity.pdbx_description
1 polymer ?
#
loop_
_entity_poly.entity_id
_entity_poly.type
_entity_poly.pdbx_seq_one_letter_code
_entity_poly.pdbx_strand_id
1 'polypeptide(L)'
;MIADPRRVLAEVRDAVQIAMRRLYRARNVVLHGGSTSSVVLDATLRTVAPLLGAGLDRIAHGFFDSGIQPLELAARAELALELVGGETGLSIVDLLEQPGNVT
;
A
#
# COMPACT_ATOMS: atom_id res chain seq x y z
N MET A 1 22.14 -5.68 -0.29
CA MET A 1 21.55 -5.31 -1.60
C MET A 1 20.43 -6.27 -1.92
N ILE A 2 19.28 -5.78 -2.40
CA ILE A 2 18.20 -6.65 -2.90
C ILE A 2 18.62 -7.13 -4.30
N ALA A 3 18.73 -8.45 -4.48
CA ALA A 3 19.21 -9.05 -5.73
C ALA A 3 18.22 -8.92 -6.90
N ASP A 4 16.92 -8.91 -6.59
CA ASP A 4 15.83 -8.74 -7.56
C ASP A 4 14.74 -7.84 -6.95
N PRO A 5 14.91 -6.51 -7.10
CA PRO A 5 13.97 -5.51 -6.57
C PRO A 5 12.54 -5.72 -7.02
N ARG A 6 12.37 -6.05 -8.31
CA ARG A 6 11.06 -6.16 -8.94
C ARG A 6 10.27 -7.32 -8.36
N ARG A 7 10.89 -8.49 -8.26
CA ARG A 7 10.25 -9.66 -7.64
C ARG A 7 9.88 -9.40 -6.18
N VAL A 8 10.80 -8.84 -5.39
CA VAL A 8 10.54 -8.59 -3.97
C VAL A 8 9.42 -7.56 -3.76
N LEU A 9 9.39 -6.49 -4.55
CA LEU A 9 8.33 -5.49 -4.48
C LEU A 9 6.97 -6.07 -4.93
N ALA A 10 6.96 -6.95 -5.93
CA ALA A 10 5.75 -7.67 -6.33
C ALA A 10 5.23 -8.59 -5.21
N GLU A 11 6.11 -9.33 -4.53
CA GLU A 11 5.75 -10.17 -3.37
C GLU A 11 5.17 -9.34 -2.23
N VAL A 12 5.76 -8.17 -1.93
CA VAL A 12 5.25 -7.24 -0.92
C VAL A 12 3.86 -6.71 -1.32
N ARG A 13 3.69 -6.27 -2.57
CA ARG A 13 2.39 -5.82 -3.09
C ARG A 13 1.32 -6.89 -2.93
N ASP A 14 1.64 -8.12 -3.30
CA ASP A 14 0.70 -9.25 -3.23
C ASP A 14 0.34 -9.58 -1.78
N ALA A 15 1.32 -9.57 -0.87
CA ALA A 15 1.08 -9.76 0.56
C ALA A 15 0.15 -8.68 1.15
N VAL A 16 0.37 -7.40 0.79
CA VAL A 16 -0.48 -6.29 1.19
C VAL A 16 -1.90 -6.44 0.63
N GLN A 17 -2.05 -6.80 -0.65
CA GLN A 17 -3.37 -7.05 -1.25
C GLN A 17 -4.12 -8.17 -0.55
N ILE A 18 -3.46 -9.29 -0.24
CA ILE A 18 -4.06 -10.41 0.49
C ILE A 18 -4.53 -9.95 1.87
N ALA A 19 -3.71 -9.17 2.58
CA ALA A 19 -4.03 -8.66 3.91
C ALA A 19 -5.25 -7.72 3.88
N MET A 20 -5.31 -6.83 2.89
CA MET A 20 -6.45 -5.93 2.67
C MET A 20 -7.74 -6.69 2.32
N ARG A 21 -7.67 -7.72 1.48
CA ARG A 21 -8.82 -8.60 1.17
C ARG A 21 -9.30 -9.36 2.41
N ARG A 22 -8.38 -9.82 3.27
CA ARG A 22 -8.73 -10.46 4.56
C ARG A 22 -9.45 -9.49 5.48
N LEU A 23 -8.98 -8.24 5.58
CA LEU A 23 -9.64 -7.21 6.38
C LEU A 23 -11.05 -6.91 5.86
N TYR A 24 -11.21 -6.75 4.54
CA TYR A 24 -12.52 -6.53 3.93
C TYR A 24 -13.50 -7.67 4.23
N ARG A 25 -13.04 -8.92 4.12
CA ARG A 25 -13.84 -10.10 4.47
C ARG A 25 -14.18 -10.15 5.95
N ALA A 26 -13.21 -9.92 6.83
CA ALA A 26 -13.44 -9.88 8.27
C ALA A 26 -14.47 -8.82 8.65
N ARG A 27 -14.36 -7.61 8.08
CA ARG A 27 -15.34 -6.53 8.24
C ARG A 27 -16.74 -6.95 7.78
N ASN A 28 -16.85 -7.57 6.61
CA ASN A 28 -18.15 -8.00 6.07
C ASN A 28 -18.77 -9.13 6.89
N VAL A 29 -17.97 -10.06 7.42
CA VAL A 29 -18.45 -11.12 8.33
C VAL A 29 -18.99 -10.54 9.63
N VAL A 30 -18.32 -9.53 10.21
CA VAL A 30 -18.84 -8.84 11.40
C VAL A 30 -20.14 -8.10 11.08
N LEU A 31 -20.17 -7.37 9.96
CA LEU A 31 -21.33 -6.57 9.53
C LEU A 31 -22.55 -7.43 9.18
N HIS A 32 -22.37 -8.60 8.57
CA HIS A 32 -23.47 -9.44 8.09
C HIS A 32 -23.80 -10.61 9.02
N GLY A 33 -22.83 -11.07 9.80
CA GLY A 33 -22.99 -12.22 10.69
C GLY A 33 -23.50 -11.87 12.08
N GLY A 34 -23.62 -10.58 12.44
CA GLY A 34 -24.03 -10.14 13.78
C GLY A 34 -23.13 -10.65 14.92
N SER A 35 -21.94 -11.17 14.58
CA SER A 35 -21.06 -11.85 15.52
C SER A 35 -20.33 -10.81 16.37
N THR A 36 -20.71 -10.73 17.64
CA THR A 36 -20.17 -9.81 18.65
C THR A 36 -18.79 -10.22 19.19
N SER A 37 -18.24 -11.35 18.74
CA SER A 37 -16.90 -11.84 19.10
C SER A 37 -16.01 -11.89 17.86
N SER A 38 -15.57 -10.72 17.39
CA SER A 38 -14.72 -10.66 16.21
C SER A 38 -13.23 -10.81 16.55
N VAL A 39 -12.87 -11.98 17.09
CA VAL A 39 -11.46 -12.39 17.24
C VAL A 39 -10.74 -12.32 15.88
N VAL A 40 -11.47 -12.59 14.79
CA VAL A 40 -10.94 -12.53 13.42
C VAL A 40 -10.66 -11.10 12.97
N LEU A 41 -11.54 -10.13 13.23
CA LEU A 41 -11.29 -8.73 12.86
C LEU A 41 -10.15 -8.14 13.68
N ASP A 42 -10.14 -8.38 14.99
CA ASP A 42 -9.12 -7.90 15.89
C ASP A 42 -7.73 -8.46 15.53
N ALA A 43 -7.63 -9.78 15.27
CA ALA A 43 -6.39 -10.39 14.79
C ALA A 43 -5.97 -9.87 13.41
N THR A 44 -6.91 -9.60 12.50
CA THR A 44 -6.60 -9.02 11.20
C THR A 44 -6.11 -7.58 11.33
N LEU A 45 -6.76 -6.77 12.16
CA LEU A 45 -6.38 -5.37 12.39
C LEU A 45 -4.97 -5.25 13.00
N ARG A 46 -4.56 -6.12 13.93
CA ARG A 46 -3.20 -6.10 14.49
C ARG A 46 -2.10 -6.20 13.44
N THR A 47 -2.37 -6.86 12.32
CA THR A 47 -1.37 -7.05 11.25
C THR A 47 -1.50 -6.03 10.13
N VAL A 48 -2.72 -5.54 9.86
CA VAL A 48 -2.99 -4.65 8.71
C VAL A 48 -3.03 -3.17 9.11
N ALA A 49 -3.39 -2.84 10.35
CA ALA A 49 -3.58 -1.45 10.78
C ALA A 49 -2.33 -0.57 10.64
N PRO A 50 -1.09 -1.04 10.95
CA PRO A 50 0.11 -0.22 10.73
C PRO A 50 0.34 0.09 9.25
N LEU A 51 0.12 -0.89 8.36
CA LEU A 51 0.28 -0.72 6.91
C LEU A 51 -0.78 0.23 6.34
N LEU A 52 -2.02 0.08 6.81
CA LEU A 52 -3.11 0.99 6.48
C LEU A 52 -2.83 2.42 6.94
N GLY A 53 -2.35 2.58 8.17
CA GLY A 53 -1.96 3.87 8.73
C GLY A 53 -0.90 4.55 7.88
N ALA A 54 0.17 3.83 7.54
CA ALA A 54 1.24 4.36 6.68
C ALA A 54 0.74 4.72 5.26
N GLY A 55 -0.13 3.90 4.67
CA GLY A 55 -0.72 4.17 3.36
C GLY A 55 -1.64 5.40 3.36
N LEU A 56 -2.49 5.52 4.38
CA LEU A 56 -3.38 6.68 4.56
C LEU A 56 -2.60 7.96 4.87
N ASP A 57 -1.57 7.87 5.71
CA ASP A 57 -0.65 8.97 5.97
C ASP A 57 0.01 9.44 4.68
N ARG A 58 0.48 8.52 3.84
CA ARG A 58 1.07 8.87 2.53
C ARG A 58 0.08 9.55 1.58
N ILE A 59 -1.18 9.10 1.56
CA ILE A 59 -2.26 9.73 0.76
C ILE A 59 -2.57 11.13 1.29
N ALA A 60 -2.74 11.27 2.62
CA ALA A 60 -3.02 12.54 3.25
C ALA A 60 -1.88 13.53 3.03
N HIS A 61 -0.64 13.10 3.24
CA HIS A 61 0.56 13.90 2.99
C HIS A 61 0.60 14.38 1.53
N GLY A 62 0.46 13.47 0.55
CA GLY A 62 0.48 13.86 -0.87
C GLY A 62 -0.62 14.85 -1.26
N PHE A 63 -1.80 14.72 -0.66
CA PHE A 63 -2.91 15.64 -0.87
C PHE A 63 -2.67 17.02 -0.24
N PHE A 64 -2.20 17.07 1.01
CA PHE A 64 -2.03 18.33 1.74
C PHE A 64 -0.75 19.09 1.37
N ASP A 65 0.34 18.38 1.06
CA ASP A 65 1.63 18.98 0.74
C ASP A 65 1.77 19.35 -0.74
N SER A 66 1.35 18.44 -1.62
CA SER A 66 1.60 18.54 -3.07
C SER A 66 0.31 18.63 -3.92
N GLY A 67 -0.88 18.63 -3.30
CA GLY A 67 -2.16 18.68 -4.02
C GLY A 67 -2.49 17.44 -4.85
N ILE A 68 -1.72 16.35 -4.69
CA ILE A 68 -1.84 15.14 -5.49
C ILE A 68 -3.14 14.41 -5.11
N GLN A 69 -3.98 14.13 -6.11
CA GLN A 69 -5.22 13.41 -5.86
C GLN A 69 -4.94 11.95 -5.49
N PRO A 70 -5.72 11.32 -4.58
CA PRO A 70 -5.47 9.93 -4.16
C PRO A 70 -5.40 8.93 -5.32
N LEU A 71 -6.24 9.10 -6.35
CA LEU A 71 -6.23 8.23 -7.53
C LEU A 71 -4.97 8.44 -8.38
N GLU A 72 -4.52 9.69 -8.51
CA GLU A 72 -3.28 10.02 -9.20
C GLU A 72 -2.06 9.43 -8.48
N LEU A 73 -2.02 9.54 -7.15
CA LEU A 73 -0.98 8.93 -6.34
C LEU A 73 -0.93 7.40 -6.53
N ALA A 74 -2.08 6.75 -6.58
CA ALA A 74 -2.16 5.31 -6.83
C ALA A 74 -1.62 4.94 -8.23
N ALA A 75 -2.01 5.68 -9.27
CA ALA A 75 -1.54 5.45 -10.64
C ALA A 75 -0.02 5.65 -10.76
N ARG A 76 0.53 6.70 -10.12
CA ARG A 76 1.98 6.93 -10.07
C ARG A 76 2.71 5.79 -9.35
N ALA A 77 2.18 5.30 -8.23
CA ALA A 77 2.77 4.19 -7.49
C ALA A 77 2.75 2.89 -8.32
N GLU A 78 1.67 2.62 -9.05
CA GLU A 78 1.57 1.47 -9.96
C GLU A 78 2.63 1.53 -11.07
N LEU A 79 2.71 2.67 -11.77
CA LEU A 79 3.73 2.91 -12.80
C LEU A 79 5.15 2.78 -12.22
N ALA A 80 5.39 3.32 -11.04
CA ALA A 80 6.70 3.26 -10.42
C ALA A 80 7.15 1.82 -10.09
N LEU A 81 6.21 0.96 -9.65
CA LEU A 81 6.46 -0.46 -9.43
C LEU A 81 6.73 -1.23 -10.73
N GLU A 82 6.14 -0.81 -11.86
CA GLU A 82 6.42 -1.41 -13.16
C GLU A 82 7.78 -1.01 -13.73
N LEU A 83 8.21 0.23 -13.48
CA LEU A 83 9.46 0.80 -13.98
C LEU A 83 10.68 0.40 -13.12
N VAL A 84 10.50 -0.03 -11.88
CA VAL A 84 11.61 -0.34 -10.98
C VAL A 84 12.54 -1.43 -11.53
N GLY A 85 13.85 -1.18 -11.44
CA GLY A 85 14.88 -2.14 -11.88
C GLY A 85 14.98 -2.31 -13.40
N GLY A 86 14.37 -1.43 -14.20
CA GLY A 86 14.63 -1.32 -15.63
C GLY A 86 15.98 -0.64 -15.93
N GLU A 87 16.54 -0.87 -17.12
CA GLU A 87 17.85 -0.35 -17.54
C GLU A 87 17.92 1.20 -17.56
N THR A 88 16.79 1.86 -17.80
CA THR A 88 16.55 3.31 -17.65
C THR A 88 15.40 3.61 -16.68
N GLY A 89 15.05 2.64 -15.83
CA GLY A 89 13.91 2.69 -14.92
C GLY A 89 14.24 3.31 -13.56
N LEU A 90 13.22 3.41 -12.70
CA LEU A 90 13.39 3.94 -11.35
C LEU A 90 14.27 3.01 -10.50
N SER A 91 15.12 3.62 -9.68
CA SER A 91 15.82 2.93 -8.60
C SER A 91 14.84 2.61 -7.46
N ILE A 92 15.20 1.66 -6.57
CA ILE A 92 14.40 1.41 -5.35
C ILE A 92 14.35 2.65 -4.46
N VAL A 93 15.41 3.45 -4.46
CA VAL A 93 15.51 4.66 -3.62
C VAL A 93 14.52 5.71 -4.11
N ASP A 94 14.30 5.80 -5.42
CA ASP A 94 13.35 6.74 -6.03
C ASP A 94 11.90 6.44 -5.59
N LEU A 95 11.61 5.19 -5.19
CA LEU A 95 10.31 4.81 -4.61
C LEU A 95 10.09 5.34 -3.19
N LEU A 96 11.16 5.74 -2.50
CA LEU A 96 11.12 6.34 -1.16
C LEU A 96 10.94 7.87 -1.24
N GLU A 97 11.32 8.46 -2.36
CA GLU A 97 11.17 9.90 -2.58
C GLU A 97 9.71 10.29 -2.81
N GLN A 98 9.38 11.54 -2.46
CA GLN A 98 8.01 12.01 -2.52
C GLN A 98 7.56 12.23 -3.97
N PRO A 99 6.30 11.90 -4.32
CA PRO A 99 5.77 12.12 -5.67
C PRO A 99 5.60 13.61 -6.07
N GLY A 100 6.29 14.55 -5.41
CA GLY A 100 6.19 15.99 -5.62
C GLY A 100 7.49 16.70 -6.04
N ASN A 101 8.67 16.07 -5.98
CA ASN A 101 9.92 16.75 -6.34
C ASN A 101 10.34 16.43 -7.78
N VAL A 102 9.68 17.08 -8.73
CA VAL A 102 10.33 17.46 -9.99
C VAL A 102 10.59 18.96 -9.89
N THR A 103 11.82 19.31 -9.52
CA THR A 103 12.41 20.61 -9.87
C THR A 103 13.44 20.37 -10.96
#